data_AF-A0A178ZBP0-F1
#
_entry.id   AF-A0A178ZBP0-F1
#
_cell.length_a   1.000
_cell.length_b   1.000
_cell.length_c   1.000
_cell.angle_alpha   90.00
_cell.angle_beta   90.00
_cell.angle_gamma   90.00
#
_symmetry.space_group_name_H-M   'P 1'
#
loop_
_entity.id
_entity.type
_entity.pdbx_description
1 polymer ?
#
loop_
_entity_poly.entity_id
_entity_poly.type
_entity_poly.pdbx_seq_one_letter_code
_entity_poly.pdbx_strand_id
1 'polypeptide(L)'
;MGIRNLAFAHLTVPVEEITQPLQHIWYSRPTLQAWRRIAVTESLHATTNSYPGSAFDKSTSAESGLAGAAKESFEPIHYARHAYDLVKYMLHTYKPNHILIERQRFRSGSQSAVQEWTLRVGVFEGMLYSVLRTLIEEHKLQLSIEPMQPPRVNRYWLEGRQGLLGSKENKLVGREVKKAKIDLVGQLLGGGSSDICVGSAAQQTASDFVSRVNQASTRRRADIPNISKLDDLADSLLQGLAWIQWQNNRRRIETLGRDAIDMASGALL
;
A
#
# COMPACT_ATOMS: atom_id res chain seq x y z
N MET A 1 -5.18 6.08 0.17
CA MET A 1 -5.25 5.75 1.61
C MET A 1 -6.61 6.13 2.17
N GLY A 2 -7.16 5.43 3.17
CA GLY A 2 -8.39 5.82 3.85
C GLY A 2 -8.38 5.42 5.32
N ILE A 3 -9.17 6.08 6.17
CA ILE A 3 -9.11 5.91 7.64
C ILE A 3 -9.72 4.56 8.08
N ARG A 4 -10.83 4.15 7.46
CA ARG A 4 -11.52 2.87 7.75
C ARG A 4 -10.99 1.68 6.95
N ASN A 5 -10.17 1.96 5.95
CA ASN A 5 -9.77 1.00 4.93
C ASN A 5 -8.31 1.16 4.55
N LEU A 6 -7.46 1.50 5.52
CA LEU A 6 -6.02 1.55 5.31
C LEU A 6 -5.55 0.14 4.94
N ALA A 7 -4.96 -0.01 3.77
CA ALA A 7 -4.30 -1.24 3.35
C ALA A 7 -2.80 -0.99 3.26
N PHE A 8 -2.01 -1.97 3.64
CA PHE A 8 -0.57 -1.93 3.47
C PHE A 8 -0.05 -3.28 2.97
N ALA A 9 1.06 -3.22 2.24
CA ALA A 9 1.88 -4.35 1.86
C ALA A 9 3.29 -4.12 2.41
N HIS A 10 3.85 -5.11 3.11
CA HIS A 10 5.24 -5.13 3.52
C HIS A 10 6.02 -6.04 2.57
N LEU A 11 6.96 -5.46 1.84
CA LEU A 11 7.80 -6.14 0.87
C LEU A 11 9.25 -6.15 1.37
N THR A 12 9.88 -7.32 1.35
CA THR A 12 11.34 -7.43 1.47
C THR A 12 11.90 -7.76 0.11
N VAL A 13 12.94 -7.04 -0.30
CA VAL A 13 13.53 -7.20 -1.63
C VAL A 13 15.02 -7.40 -1.48
N PRO A 14 15.58 -8.53 -1.94
CA PRO A 14 17.02 -8.70 -1.96
C PRO A 14 17.64 -7.66 -2.88
N VAL A 15 18.83 -7.23 -2.47
CA VAL A 15 19.60 -6.22 -3.15
C VAL A 15 20.81 -6.92 -3.74
N GLU A 16 20.88 -6.93 -5.06
CA GLU A 16 21.97 -7.54 -5.82
C GLU A 16 22.89 -6.44 -6.35
N GLU A 17 24.19 -6.68 -6.29
CA GLU A 17 25.18 -5.77 -6.84
C GLU A 17 25.62 -6.29 -8.21
N ILE A 18 25.27 -5.57 -9.25
CA ILE A 18 25.64 -5.90 -10.62
C ILE A 18 26.95 -5.20 -10.92
N THR A 19 28.02 -5.96 -11.14
CA THR A 19 29.39 -5.44 -11.29
C THR A 19 29.79 -5.17 -12.74
N GLN A 20 28.99 -5.59 -13.73
CA GLN A 20 29.28 -5.40 -15.16
C GLN A 20 28.00 -5.01 -15.91
N PRO A 21 28.04 -4.05 -16.85
CA PRO A 21 29.22 -3.28 -17.30
C PRO A 21 29.68 -2.18 -16.33
N LEU A 22 28.85 -1.77 -15.37
CA LEU A 22 29.17 -0.78 -14.33
C LEU A 22 28.48 -1.17 -13.02
N GLN A 23 29.13 -0.89 -11.89
CA GLN A 23 28.65 -1.23 -10.55
C GLN A 23 27.36 -0.48 -10.23
N HIS A 24 26.26 -1.21 -10.08
CA HIS A 24 24.99 -0.65 -9.64
C HIS A 24 24.18 -1.65 -8.83
N ILE A 25 23.23 -1.12 -8.08
CA ILE A 25 22.36 -1.90 -7.21
C ILE A 25 21.09 -2.29 -7.96
N TRP A 26 20.70 -3.55 -7.91
CA TRP A 26 19.46 -4.06 -8.47
C TRP A 26 18.56 -4.64 -7.39
N TYR A 27 17.28 -4.27 -7.40
CA TYR A 27 16.29 -4.94 -6.58
C TYR A 27 15.80 -6.18 -7.31
N SER A 28 16.09 -7.35 -6.75
CA SER A 28 15.64 -8.60 -7.36
C SER A 28 14.22 -8.94 -6.94
N ARG A 29 13.84 -10.22 -6.97
CA ARG A 29 12.46 -10.66 -6.79
C ARG A 29 11.93 -10.29 -5.40
N PRO A 30 10.90 -9.45 -5.27
CA PRO A 30 10.34 -9.08 -3.97
C PRO A 30 9.59 -10.25 -3.33
N THR A 31 9.59 -10.27 -2.00
CA THR A 31 8.77 -11.18 -1.17
C THR A 31 7.74 -10.38 -0.39
N LEU A 32 6.47 -10.73 -0.54
CA LEU A 32 5.35 -10.19 0.23
C LEU A 32 5.30 -10.83 1.62
N GLN A 33 5.78 -10.10 2.62
CA GLN A 33 5.88 -10.60 4.00
C GLN A 33 4.60 -10.41 4.80
N ALA A 34 3.92 -9.28 4.61
CA ALA A 34 2.64 -9.02 5.25
C ALA A 34 1.74 -8.22 4.31
N TRP A 35 0.44 -8.53 4.32
CA TRP A 35 -0.53 -7.86 3.46
C TRP A 35 -1.90 -7.91 4.11
N ARG A 36 -2.45 -6.77 4.52
CA ARG A 36 -3.76 -6.72 5.18
C ARG A 36 -4.34 -5.31 5.20
N ARG A 37 -5.62 -5.24 5.56
CA ARG A 37 -6.34 -3.99 5.86
C ARG A 37 -6.37 -3.77 7.37
N ILE A 38 -6.25 -2.52 7.78
CA ILE A 38 -6.34 -2.04 9.15
C ILE A 38 -7.36 -0.91 9.18
N ALA A 39 -8.26 -0.91 10.16
CA ALA A 39 -9.05 0.26 10.51
C ALA A 39 -8.26 1.08 11.52
N VAL A 40 -7.91 2.33 11.18
CA VAL A 40 -7.04 3.18 12.00
C VAL A 40 -7.64 3.45 13.39
N THR A 41 -8.97 3.43 13.49
CA THR A 41 -9.74 3.70 14.72
C THR A 41 -10.01 2.47 15.57
N GLU A 42 -9.80 1.26 15.04
CA GLU A 42 -9.93 0.03 15.80
C GLU A 42 -8.60 -0.29 16.48
N SER A 43 -8.66 -0.49 17.79
CA SER A 43 -7.53 -0.54 18.72
C SER A 43 -6.33 -1.36 18.22
N LEU A 44 -5.22 -0.68 17.95
CA LEU A 44 -3.87 -1.28 17.87
C LEU A 44 -3.43 -1.92 19.21
N HIS A 45 -4.28 -1.83 20.25
CA HIS A 45 -4.05 -2.36 21.60
C HIS A 45 -4.35 -3.86 21.78
N ALA A 46 -4.89 -4.56 20.77
CA ALA A 46 -5.20 -6.00 20.92
C ALA A 46 -3.96 -6.91 20.99
N THR A 47 -2.76 -6.42 20.65
CA THR A 47 -1.53 -7.22 20.59
C THR A 47 -0.46 -6.84 21.62
N THR A 48 -0.73 -5.90 22.53
CA THR A 48 0.27 -5.43 23.53
C THR A 48 0.01 -5.87 24.97
N ASN A 49 -1.12 -6.50 25.29
CA ASN A 49 -1.45 -6.95 26.65
C ASN A 49 -0.94 -8.37 26.98
N SER A 50 0.35 -8.61 26.76
CA SER A 50 1.07 -9.74 27.37
C SER A 50 2.33 -9.23 28.07
N TYR A 51 2.14 -8.38 29.07
CA TYR A 51 3.10 -8.19 30.17
C TYR A 51 2.33 -8.10 31.50
N PRO A 52 2.63 -8.96 32.49
CA PRO A 52 2.04 -8.89 33.81
C PRO A 52 2.85 -7.91 34.67
N GLY A 53 2.20 -6.87 35.20
CA GLY A 53 2.84 -6.07 36.24
C GLY A 53 2.36 -4.62 36.31
N SER A 54 1.20 -4.39 36.94
CA SER A 54 1.11 -3.53 38.12
C SER A 54 -0.33 -3.57 38.61
N ALA A 55 -0.49 -4.11 39.82
CA ALA A 55 -1.73 -4.07 40.58
C ALA A 55 -2.04 -2.65 41.08
N PHE A 56 -3.28 -2.49 41.57
CA PHE A 56 -3.97 -1.29 42.08
C PHE A 56 -4.63 -0.44 40.98
N ASP A 57 -5.96 -0.30 40.89
CA ASP A 57 -7.01 -0.40 41.91
C ASP A 57 -8.32 -1.04 41.40
N LYS A 58 -8.97 -1.77 42.31
CA LYS A 58 -10.29 -2.41 42.14
C LYS A 58 -11.35 -1.57 42.84
N SER A 59 -12.37 -1.13 42.09
CA SER A 59 -13.75 -0.83 42.54
C SER A 59 -14.48 -0.19 41.34
N THR A 60 -15.63 -0.60 40.81
CA THR A 60 -16.69 -1.50 41.29
C THR A 60 -17.51 -1.95 40.06
N SER A 61 -18.01 -3.18 40.16
CA SER A 61 -19.01 -3.92 39.37
C SER A 61 -19.85 -3.24 38.25
N ALA A 62 -19.92 -4.01 37.15
CA ALA A 62 -21.12 -4.38 36.40
C ALA A 62 -21.84 -3.31 35.58
N GLU A 63 -21.47 -3.24 34.29
CA GLU A 63 -22.44 -3.16 33.19
C GLU A 63 -21.90 -3.95 31.99
N SER A 64 -22.39 -5.18 31.86
CA SER A 64 -22.32 -5.96 30.64
C SER A 64 -23.45 -5.51 29.72
N GLY A 65 -23.13 -4.88 28.59
CA GLY A 65 -24.10 -4.62 27.53
C GLY A 65 -23.77 -3.39 26.70
N LEU A 66 -23.71 -3.58 25.37
CA LEU A 66 -23.60 -2.55 24.34
C LEU A 66 -22.22 -1.88 24.18
N ALA A 67 -21.22 -2.65 23.73
CA ALA A 67 -20.13 -2.06 22.94
C ALA A 67 -20.68 -1.68 21.55
N GLY A 68 -21.53 -0.66 21.50
CA GLY A 68 -21.84 0.02 20.25
C GLY A 68 -20.53 0.56 19.69
N ALA A 69 -20.21 0.24 18.44
CA ALA A 69 -19.01 0.71 17.77
C ALA A 69 -18.85 2.21 18.01
N ALA A 70 -17.84 2.59 18.80
CA ALA A 70 -17.64 3.97 19.19
C ALA A 70 -17.61 4.84 17.92
N LYS A 71 -18.44 5.88 17.89
CA LYS A 71 -18.56 6.77 16.73
C LYS A 71 -17.18 7.33 16.41
N GLU A 72 -16.74 7.13 15.17
CA GLU A 72 -15.43 7.58 14.70
C GLU A 72 -15.27 9.09 14.97
N SER A 73 -14.22 9.44 15.73
CA SER A 73 -13.92 10.83 16.03
C SER A 73 -12.94 11.39 15.00
N PHE A 74 -13.25 12.59 14.52
CA PHE A 74 -12.49 13.31 13.50
C PHE A 74 -11.70 14.49 14.08
N GLU A 75 -11.61 14.59 15.41
CA GLU A 75 -10.85 15.65 16.06
C GLU A 75 -9.34 15.48 15.82
N PRO A 76 -8.61 16.58 15.59
CA PRO A 76 -7.17 16.52 15.33
C PRO A 76 -6.37 15.77 16.39
N ILE A 77 -6.75 15.89 17.67
CA ILE A 77 -6.06 15.22 18.77
C ILE A 77 -6.14 13.70 18.70
N HIS A 78 -7.26 13.15 18.23
CA HIS A 78 -7.41 11.70 18.05
C HIS A 78 -6.64 11.22 16.83
N TYR A 79 -6.69 11.97 15.73
CA TYR A 79 -5.90 11.63 14.54
C TYR A 79 -4.41 11.64 14.82
N ALA A 80 -3.92 12.60 15.60
CA ALA A 80 -2.52 12.68 15.99
C ALA A 80 -2.10 11.44 16.79
N ARG A 81 -2.93 11.02 17.76
CA ARG A 81 -2.70 9.79 18.52
C ARG A 81 -2.71 8.55 17.62
N HIS A 82 -3.72 8.39 16.76
CA HIS A 82 -3.81 7.25 15.86
C HIS A 82 -2.65 7.19 14.86
N ALA A 83 -2.22 8.33 14.33
CA ALA A 83 -1.06 8.41 13.45
C ALA A 83 0.22 8.00 14.18
N TYR A 84 0.42 8.49 15.40
CA TYR A 84 1.54 8.11 16.26
C TYR A 84 1.58 6.60 16.55
N ASP A 85 0.46 6.04 17.02
CA ASP A 85 0.37 4.63 17.37
C ASP A 85 0.57 3.72 16.15
N LEU A 86 -0.02 4.08 15.01
CA LEU A 86 0.15 3.36 13.75
C LEU A 86 1.61 3.38 13.28
N VAL A 87 2.24 4.56 13.23
CA VAL A 87 3.63 4.68 12.79
C VAL A 87 4.54 3.91 13.73
N LYS A 88 4.39 4.07 15.04
CA LYS A 88 5.19 3.34 16.04
C LYS A 88 5.05 1.84 15.88
N TYR A 89 3.82 1.35 15.71
CA TYR A 89 3.55 -0.07 15.45
C TYR A 89 4.24 -0.57 14.17
N MET A 90 4.10 0.17 13.07
CA MET A 90 4.67 -0.20 11.77
C MET A 90 6.21 -0.23 11.80
N LEU A 91 6.83 0.79 12.40
CA LEU A 91 8.28 0.87 12.55
C LEU A 91 8.82 -0.26 13.42
N HIS A 92 8.18 -0.55 14.55
CA HIS A 92 8.61 -1.60 15.46
C HIS A 92 8.45 -3.00 14.85
N THR A 93 7.31 -3.25 14.20
CA THR A 93 6.94 -4.58 13.69
C THR A 93 7.70 -4.93 12.43
N TYR A 94 7.78 -4.01 11.47
CA TYR A 94 8.28 -4.30 10.12
C TYR A 94 9.70 -3.78 9.86
N LYS A 95 10.19 -2.85 10.69
CA LYS A 95 11.54 -2.25 10.57
C LYS A 95 11.88 -1.83 9.13
N PRO A 96 11.02 -1.05 8.46
CA PRO A 96 11.24 -0.68 7.06
C PRO A 96 12.42 0.27 6.92
N ASN A 97 13.07 0.25 5.76
CA ASN A 97 14.01 1.30 5.31
C ASN A 97 13.35 2.30 4.34
N HIS A 98 12.18 1.96 3.79
CA HIS A 98 11.36 2.83 2.95
C HIS A 98 9.89 2.72 3.36
N ILE A 99 9.19 3.84 3.43
CA ILE A 99 7.74 3.88 3.59
C ILE A 99 7.14 4.64 2.41
N LEU A 100 6.26 3.96 1.69
CA LEU A 100 5.52 4.53 0.58
C LEU A 100 4.14 4.97 1.06
N ILE A 101 3.79 6.24 0.88
CA ILE A 101 2.48 6.77 1.29
C ILE A 101 1.73 7.25 0.07
N GLU A 102 0.57 6.66 -0.19
CA GLU A 102 -0.33 7.14 -1.24
C GLU A 102 -0.81 8.56 -0.93
N ARG A 103 -0.54 9.49 -1.85
CA ARG A 103 -1.02 10.87 -1.75
C ARG A 103 -2.54 10.97 -1.94
N GLN A 104 -3.21 11.60 -0.99
CA GLN A 104 -4.61 11.99 -1.15
C GLN A 104 -4.74 13.02 -2.28
N ARG A 105 -5.74 12.84 -3.14
CA ARG A 105 -6.02 13.76 -4.25
C ARG A 105 -7.14 14.72 -3.87
N PHE A 106 -6.92 16.01 -4.12
CA PHE A 106 -8.00 16.98 -4.17
C PHE A 106 -8.87 16.71 -5.40
N ARG A 107 -10.19 16.74 -5.20
CA ARG A 107 -11.17 16.57 -6.27
C ARG A 107 -12.08 17.79 -6.27
N SER A 108 -12.10 18.54 -7.37
CA SER A 108 -13.07 19.60 -7.62
C SER A 108 -14.33 19.01 -8.28
N GLY A 109 -15.50 19.59 -8.02
CA GLY A 109 -16.76 19.20 -8.69
C GLY A 109 -17.47 17.95 -8.15
N SER A 110 -17.11 17.45 -6.96
CA SER A 110 -17.81 16.33 -6.31
C SER A 110 -18.76 16.79 -5.18
N GLN A 111 -19.70 15.92 -4.79
CA GLN A 111 -20.57 16.13 -3.62
C GLN A 111 -19.76 16.49 -2.35
N SER A 112 -20.35 17.29 -1.46
CA SER A 112 -19.72 17.77 -0.22
C SER A 112 -19.13 16.65 0.64
N ALA A 113 -19.80 15.49 0.72
CA ALA A 113 -19.30 14.31 1.44
C ALA A 113 -17.93 13.81 0.93
N VAL A 114 -17.65 13.94 -0.37
CA VAL A 114 -16.35 13.56 -0.95
C VAL A 114 -15.26 14.58 -0.56
N GLN A 115 -15.62 15.86 -0.46
CA GLN A 115 -14.70 16.91 -0.02
C GLN A 115 -14.36 16.72 1.46
N GLU A 116 -15.36 16.48 2.30
CA GLU A 116 -15.19 16.21 3.74
C GLU A 116 -14.30 14.97 3.97
N TRP A 117 -14.55 13.87 3.25
CA TRP A 117 -13.70 12.69 3.34
C TRP A 117 -12.27 12.94 2.85
N THR A 118 -12.11 13.72 1.78
CA THR A 118 -10.79 14.11 1.26
C THR A 118 -10.01 14.93 2.28
N LEU A 119 -10.67 15.87 2.97
CA LEU A 119 -10.05 16.66 4.02
C LEU A 119 -9.62 15.78 5.19
N ARG A 120 -10.49 14.88 5.67
CA ARG A 120 -10.18 13.95 6.76
C ARG A 120 -8.95 13.09 6.43
N VAL A 121 -8.95 12.44 5.26
CA VAL A 121 -7.79 11.62 4.85
C VAL A 121 -6.54 12.49 4.68
N GLY A 122 -6.66 13.69 4.12
CA GLY A 122 -5.54 14.62 3.95
C GLY A 122 -4.94 15.10 5.27
N VAL A 123 -5.77 15.37 6.28
CA VAL A 123 -5.29 15.70 7.64
C VAL A 123 -4.54 14.52 8.24
N PHE A 124 -5.08 13.30 8.12
CA PHE A 124 -4.41 12.11 8.62
C PHE A 124 -3.09 11.84 7.88
N GLU A 125 -3.04 12.00 6.55
CA GLU A 125 -1.81 11.94 5.76
C GLU A 125 -0.76 12.93 6.28
N GLY A 126 -1.14 14.19 6.50
CA GLY A 126 -0.25 15.21 7.05
C GLY A 126 0.30 14.84 8.43
N MET A 127 -0.52 14.22 9.29
CA MET A 127 -0.09 13.74 10.60
C MET A 127 0.87 12.55 10.50
N LEU A 128 0.65 11.63 9.56
CA LEU A 128 1.61 10.54 9.30
C LEU A 128 2.98 11.10 8.90
N TYR A 129 3.02 12.04 7.95
CA TYR A 129 4.29 12.70 7.57
C TYR A 129 4.94 13.44 8.72
N SER A 130 4.16 14.14 9.54
CA SER A 130 4.67 14.89 10.70
C SER A 130 5.29 13.96 11.73
N VAL A 131 4.57 12.91 12.15
CA VAL A 131 5.06 11.90 13.10
C VAL A 131 6.31 11.21 12.55
N LEU A 132 6.29 10.77 11.28
CA LEU A 132 7.43 10.11 10.66
C LEU A 132 8.66 11.03 10.63
N ARG A 133 8.49 12.29 10.18
CA ARG A 133 9.58 13.27 10.17
C ARG A 133 10.15 13.45 11.58
N THR A 134 9.31 13.67 12.58
CA THR A 134 9.76 13.84 13.97
C THR A 134 10.56 12.63 14.45
N LEU A 135 10.03 11.40 14.29
CA LEU A 135 10.70 10.19 14.75
C LEU A 135 12.01 9.91 14.00
N ILE A 136 12.08 10.26 12.71
CA ILE A 136 13.31 10.13 11.91
C ILE A 136 14.42 11.04 12.48
N GLU A 137 14.12 12.31 12.74
CA GLU A 137 15.11 13.27 13.24
C GLU A 137 15.52 12.95 14.68
N GLU A 138 14.55 12.69 15.57
CA GLU A 138 14.80 12.42 16.99
C GLU A 138 15.61 11.13 17.21
N HIS A 139 15.30 10.08 16.45
CA HIS A 139 15.95 8.76 16.61
C HIS A 139 17.03 8.48 15.55
N LYS A 140 17.33 9.46 14.69
CA LYS A 140 18.31 9.35 13.58
C LYS A 140 18.08 8.10 12.72
N LEU A 141 16.83 7.83 12.38
CA LEU A 141 16.44 6.64 11.62
C LEU A 141 16.91 6.75 10.16
N GLN A 142 17.50 5.68 9.63
CA GLN A 142 17.81 5.56 8.21
C GLN A 142 16.55 5.10 7.46
N LEU A 143 15.61 6.03 7.27
CA LEU A 143 14.31 5.75 6.71
C LEU A 143 13.91 6.80 5.67
N SER A 144 13.59 6.34 4.46
CA SER A 144 13.11 7.18 3.36
C SER A 144 11.59 7.16 3.27
N ILE A 145 10.97 8.32 3.18
CA ILE A 145 9.51 8.45 3.01
C ILE A 145 9.22 8.94 1.59
N GLU A 146 8.46 8.15 0.83
CA GLU A 146 8.22 8.39 -0.58
C GLU A 146 6.73 8.58 -0.88
N PRO A 147 6.34 9.74 -1.43
CA PRO A 147 4.95 9.99 -1.78
C PRO A 147 4.58 9.28 -3.09
N MET A 148 3.61 8.38 -3.02
CA MET A 148 3.09 7.68 -4.19
C MET A 148 1.91 8.41 -4.80
N GLN A 149 2.03 8.77 -6.09
CA GLN A 149 0.93 9.36 -6.85
C GLN A 149 0.12 8.26 -7.53
N PRO A 150 -1.12 7.97 -7.10
CA PRO A 150 -1.84 6.87 -7.72
C PRO A 150 -2.18 7.05 -9.22
N PRO A 151 -2.23 8.26 -9.84
CA PRO A 151 -2.32 8.35 -11.30
C PRO A 151 -1.08 7.76 -12.00
N ARG A 152 0.11 7.94 -11.42
CA ARG A 152 1.37 7.41 -11.98
C ARG A 152 1.42 5.90 -11.87
N VAL A 153 1.01 5.35 -10.73
CA VAL A 153 0.93 3.89 -10.52
C VAL A 153 -0.07 3.26 -11.49
N ASN A 154 -1.25 3.85 -11.64
CA ASN A 154 -2.25 3.35 -12.58
C ASN A 154 -1.75 3.39 -14.03
N ARG A 155 -1.15 4.52 -14.44
CA ARG A 155 -0.56 4.66 -15.77
C ARG A 155 0.53 3.62 -16.01
N TYR A 156 1.40 3.40 -15.03
CA TYR A 156 2.48 2.43 -15.13
C TYR A 156 1.96 1.00 -15.39
N TRP A 157 0.97 0.55 -14.62
CA TRP A 157 0.48 -0.82 -14.73
C TRP A 157 -0.55 -1.05 -15.83
N LEU A 158 -1.39 -0.05 -16.12
CA LEU A 158 -2.56 -0.23 -16.99
C LEU A 158 -2.43 0.45 -18.35
N GLU A 159 -1.59 1.48 -18.45
CA GLU A 159 -1.35 2.22 -19.70
C GLU A 159 0.03 1.90 -20.29
N GLY A 160 0.87 1.06 -19.65
CA GLY A 160 2.31 0.93 -19.93
C GLY A 160 2.87 -0.49 -20.15
N ARG A 161 2.66 -1.03 -21.36
CA ARG A 161 3.58 -1.94 -22.10
C ARG A 161 3.50 -1.71 -23.62
N GLN A 162 2.50 -0.98 -24.10
CA GLN A 162 2.52 -0.39 -25.43
C GLN A 162 3.47 0.83 -25.36
N GLY A 163 4.50 0.88 -26.19
CA GLY A 163 5.57 1.89 -26.13
C GLY A 163 5.06 3.33 -26.16
N LEU A 164 5.97 4.30 -26.02
CA LEU A 164 5.69 5.75 -26.09
C LEU A 164 4.96 6.19 -27.38
N LEU A 165 4.88 5.30 -28.38
CA LEU A 165 4.25 5.47 -29.70
C LEU A 165 2.95 4.68 -29.88
N GLY A 166 2.46 3.97 -28.85
CA GLY A 166 1.23 3.15 -28.89
C GLY A 166 -0.05 3.97 -28.96
N SER A 167 -1.03 3.48 -29.73
CA SER A 167 -2.29 4.15 -30.06
C SER A 167 -3.10 4.54 -28.81
N LYS A 168 -3.83 5.66 -28.91
CA LYS A 168 -4.74 6.23 -27.89
C LYS A 168 -6.00 5.35 -27.65
N GLU A 169 -5.91 4.03 -27.60
CA GLU A 169 -7.11 3.20 -27.45
C GLU A 169 -7.47 2.94 -25.98
N ASN A 170 -8.72 3.28 -25.67
CA ASN A 170 -9.51 2.94 -24.48
C ASN A 170 -8.84 3.12 -23.13
N LYS A 171 -8.71 4.39 -22.73
CA LYS A 171 -8.40 4.75 -21.33
C LYS A 171 -9.47 4.18 -20.42
N LEU A 172 -9.12 3.15 -19.65
CA LEU A 172 -10.01 2.53 -18.66
C LEU A 172 -10.54 3.57 -17.69
N VAL A 173 -11.83 3.49 -17.34
CA VAL A 173 -12.47 4.46 -16.43
C VAL A 173 -13.01 3.78 -15.19
N GLY A 174 -12.79 4.38 -14.02
CA GLY A 174 -13.49 4.08 -12.77
C GLY A 174 -13.46 2.60 -12.38
N ARG A 175 -14.59 1.90 -12.54
CA ARG A 175 -14.76 0.48 -12.15
C ARG A 175 -13.86 -0.46 -12.96
N GLU A 176 -13.57 -0.12 -14.20
CA GLU A 176 -12.71 -0.93 -15.08
C GLU A 176 -11.25 -0.89 -14.60
N VAL A 177 -10.77 0.29 -14.19
CA VAL A 177 -9.44 0.46 -13.59
C VAL A 177 -9.31 -0.39 -12.33
N LYS A 178 -10.32 -0.35 -11.45
CA LYS A 178 -10.33 -1.16 -10.21
C LYS A 178 -10.25 -2.65 -10.53
N LYS A 179 -11.09 -3.10 -11.47
CA LYS A 179 -11.11 -4.49 -11.90
C LYS A 179 -9.77 -4.91 -12.50
N ALA A 180 -9.18 -4.10 -13.38
CA ALA A 180 -7.90 -4.41 -14.02
C ALA A 180 -6.76 -4.55 -13.00
N LYS A 181 -6.71 -3.69 -11.97
CA LYS A 181 -5.73 -3.81 -10.88
C LYS A 181 -5.92 -5.10 -10.08
N ILE A 182 -7.16 -5.42 -9.72
CA ILE A 182 -7.49 -6.64 -8.97
C ILE A 182 -7.13 -7.89 -9.77
N ASP A 183 -7.50 -7.92 -11.06
CA ASP A 183 -7.20 -9.02 -11.97
C ASP A 183 -5.67 -9.17 -12.15
N LEU A 184 -4.93 -8.05 -12.30
CA LEU A 184 -3.46 -8.04 -12.38
C LEU A 184 -2.81 -8.63 -11.13
N VAL A 185 -3.23 -8.19 -9.92
CA VAL A 185 -2.70 -8.75 -8.67
C VAL A 185 -3.08 -10.22 -8.52
N GLY A 186 -4.28 -10.62 -8.96
CA GLY A 186 -4.68 -12.02 -9.00
C GLY A 186 -3.75 -12.88 -9.88
N GLN A 187 -3.28 -12.35 -11.01
CA GLN A 187 -2.31 -13.01 -11.88
C GLN A 187 -0.91 -13.05 -11.26
N LEU A 188 -0.44 -11.94 -10.66
CA LEU A 188 0.85 -11.86 -9.99
C LEU A 188 0.97 -12.83 -8.80
N LEU A 189 -0.13 -13.06 -8.09
CA LEU A 189 -0.19 -13.99 -6.96
C LEU A 189 -0.60 -15.42 -7.37
N GLY A 190 -1.10 -15.59 -8.59
CA GLY A 190 -1.41 -16.90 -9.15
C GLY A 190 -0.13 -17.71 -9.36
N GLY A 191 -0.21 -19.03 -9.17
CA GLY A 191 0.92 -19.97 -9.04
C GLY A 191 1.86 -20.13 -10.25
N GLY A 192 1.93 -19.15 -11.16
CA GLY A 192 2.84 -19.11 -12.31
C GLY A 192 3.64 -17.81 -12.46
N SER A 193 3.45 -16.78 -11.62
CA SER A 193 4.26 -15.56 -11.74
C SER A 193 5.64 -15.73 -11.07
N SER A 194 6.68 -15.39 -11.82
CA SER A 194 8.05 -15.25 -11.32
C SER A 194 8.34 -13.89 -10.70
N ASP A 195 7.36 -12.98 -10.65
CA ASP A 195 7.60 -11.57 -10.33
C ASP A 195 7.59 -11.29 -8.83
N ILE A 196 6.92 -12.11 -8.03
CA ILE A 196 6.80 -11.91 -6.57
C ILE A 196 6.74 -13.25 -5.84
N CYS A 197 7.38 -13.34 -4.68
CA CYS A 197 7.22 -14.45 -3.73
C CYS A 197 6.21 -14.08 -2.65
N VAL A 198 5.45 -15.05 -2.14
CA VAL A 198 4.55 -14.83 -1.00
C VAL A 198 5.15 -15.48 0.23
N GLY A 199 5.40 -14.68 1.27
CA GLY A 199 5.88 -15.17 2.56
C GLY A 199 4.76 -15.85 3.35
N SER A 200 5.14 -16.70 4.31
CA SER A 200 4.21 -17.51 5.11
C SER A 200 3.14 -16.66 5.81
N ALA A 201 3.49 -15.50 6.34
CA ALA A 201 2.56 -14.61 7.04
C ALA A 201 1.54 -13.91 6.11
N ALA A 202 1.82 -13.79 4.81
CA ALA A 202 0.90 -13.23 3.82
C ALA A 202 0.13 -14.32 3.04
N GLN A 203 0.52 -15.59 3.16
CA GLN A 203 0.02 -16.69 2.34
C GLN A 203 -1.51 -16.83 2.40
N GLN A 204 -2.08 -16.75 3.61
CA GLN A 204 -3.53 -16.87 3.79
C GLN A 204 -4.27 -15.74 3.06
N THR A 205 -3.84 -14.48 3.27
CA THR A 205 -4.47 -13.33 2.62
C THR A 205 -4.31 -13.36 1.11
N ALA A 206 -3.15 -13.79 0.60
CA ALA A 206 -2.92 -13.96 -0.83
C ALA A 206 -3.81 -15.03 -1.44
N SER A 207 -3.93 -16.18 -0.78
CA SER A 207 -4.77 -17.31 -1.23
C SER A 207 -6.26 -16.92 -1.23
N ASP A 208 -6.71 -16.23 -0.18
CA ASP A 208 -8.07 -15.71 -0.09
C ASP A 208 -8.36 -14.65 -1.18
N PHE A 209 -7.38 -13.79 -1.47
CA PHE A 209 -7.47 -12.81 -2.54
C PHE A 209 -7.64 -13.49 -3.89
N VAL A 210 -6.73 -14.41 -4.26
CA VAL A 210 -6.76 -15.15 -5.53
C VAL A 210 -8.04 -15.96 -5.67
N SER A 211 -8.48 -16.64 -4.61
CA SER A 211 -9.74 -17.39 -4.59
C SER A 211 -10.93 -16.50 -4.92
N ARG A 212 -11.01 -15.29 -4.34
CA ARG A 212 -12.07 -14.32 -4.62
C ARG A 212 -12.01 -13.77 -6.05
N VAL A 213 -10.82 -13.53 -6.59
CA VAL A 213 -10.64 -13.11 -7.99
C VAL A 213 -11.09 -14.22 -8.94
N ASN A 214 -10.76 -15.48 -8.65
CA ASN A 214 -11.17 -16.62 -9.46
C ASN A 214 -12.69 -16.84 -9.40
N GLN A 215 -13.30 -16.79 -8.21
CA GLN A 215 -14.77 -16.87 -8.07
C GLN A 215 -15.48 -15.72 -8.80
N ALA A 216 -14.89 -14.53 -8.79
CA ALA A 216 -15.37 -13.39 -9.55
C ALA A 216 -15.36 -13.66 -11.06
N SER A 217 -14.41 -14.45 -11.57
CA SER A 217 -14.35 -14.76 -13.01
C SER A 217 -15.46 -15.71 -13.47
N THR A 218 -15.98 -16.56 -12.57
CA THR A 218 -16.94 -17.64 -12.89
C THR A 218 -18.41 -17.27 -12.71
N ARG A 219 -18.74 -16.33 -11.80
CA ARG A 219 -20.12 -15.84 -11.59
C ARG A 219 -20.37 -14.52 -12.33
N ARG A 220 -21.62 -14.20 -12.71
CA ARG A 220 -21.98 -12.83 -13.19
C ARG A 220 -21.54 -11.83 -12.12
N ARG A 221 -20.46 -11.09 -12.39
CA ARG A 221 -19.64 -10.23 -11.49
C ARG A 221 -20.39 -9.11 -10.74
N ALA A 222 -21.70 -9.01 -10.88
CA ALA A 222 -22.51 -7.97 -10.24
C ALA A 222 -22.66 -8.15 -8.71
N ASP A 223 -22.54 -9.39 -8.20
CA ASP A 223 -22.84 -9.74 -6.80
C ASP A 223 -21.61 -9.98 -5.92
N ILE A 224 -20.49 -9.26 -6.10
CA ILE A 224 -19.33 -9.42 -5.21
C ILE A 224 -19.34 -8.29 -4.17
N PRO A 225 -19.88 -8.51 -2.96
CA PRO A 225 -20.07 -7.48 -1.94
C PRO A 225 -18.77 -6.87 -1.37
N ASN A 226 -17.58 -7.26 -1.85
CA ASN A 226 -16.29 -6.87 -1.28
C ASN A 226 -15.24 -6.40 -2.31
N ILE A 227 -15.65 -5.97 -3.52
CA ILE A 227 -14.71 -5.51 -4.56
C ILE A 227 -13.83 -4.33 -4.10
N SER A 228 -14.36 -3.45 -3.24
CA SER A 228 -13.60 -2.34 -2.65
C SER A 228 -12.48 -2.81 -1.73
N LYS A 229 -12.70 -3.89 -0.96
CA LYS A 229 -11.66 -4.46 -0.09
C LYS A 229 -10.50 -5.04 -0.89
N LEU A 230 -10.80 -5.65 -2.03
CA LEU A 230 -9.79 -6.17 -2.96
C LEU A 230 -9.03 -5.02 -3.64
N ASP A 231 -9.72 -3.94 -4.01
CA ASP A 231 -9.11 -2.73 -4.60
C ASP A 231 -8.07 -2.10 -3.66
N ASP A 232 -8.41 -1.90 -2.38
CA ASP A 232 -7.48 -1.32 -1.38
C ASP A 232 -6.20 -2.17 -1.24
N LEU A 233 -6.36 -3.49 -1.13
CA LEU A 233 -5.24 -4.43 -1.04
C LEU A 233 -4.39 -4.41 -2.31
N ALA A 234 -5.04 -4.47 -3.48
CA ALA A 234 -4.35 -4.43 -4.77
C ALA A 234 -3.54 -3.14 -4.92
N ASP A 235 -4.11 -1.99 -4.55
CA ASP A 235 -3.42 -0.70 -4.60
C ASP A 235 -2.15 -0.68 -3.77
N SER A 236 -2.22 -1.15 -2.51
CA SER A 236 -1.05 -1.17 -1.63
C SER A 236 0.09 -2.04 -2.16
N LEU A 237 -0.23 -3.18 -2.80
CA LEU A 237 0.77 -4.06 -3.40
C LEU A 237 1.36 -3.48 -4.69
N LEU A 238 0.50 -3.00 -5.59
CA LEU A 238 0.93 -2.42 -6.87
C LEU A 238 1.78 -1.16 -6.69
N GLN A 239 1.56 -0.38 -5.62
CA GLN A 239 2.40 0.75 -5.26
C GLN A 239 3.83 0.31 -4.90
N GLY A 240 3.97 -0.70 -4.05
CA GLY A 240 5.27 -1.26 -3.67
C GLY A 240 6.02 -1.82 -4.88
N LEU A 241 5.36 -2.65 -5.68
CA LEU A 241 5.95 -3.23 -6.88
C LEU A 241 6.32 -2.18 -7.93
N ALA A 242 5.48 -1.17 -8.15
CA ALA A 242 5.78 -0.08 -9.07
C ALA A 242 7.04 0.68 -8.61
N TRP A 243 7.13 1.01 -7.33
CA TRP A 243 8.29 1.73 -6.80
C TRP A 243 9.58 0.94 -7.00
N ILE A 244 9.58 -0.37 -6.71
CA ILE A 244 10.74 -1.25 -6.92
C ILE A 244 11.18 -1.22 -8.40
N GLN A 245 10.24 -1.41 -9.32
CA GLN A 245 10.54 -1.40 -10.75
C GLN A 245 11.00 -0.01 -11.22
N TRP A 246 10.45 1.08 -10.69
CA TRP A 246 10.92 2.43 -10.98
C TRP A 246 12.34 2.68 -10.50
N GLN A 247 12.72 2.17 -9.33
CA GLN A 247 14.11 2.28 -8.86
C GLN A 247 15.08 1.52 -9.75
N ASN A 248 14.72 0.29 -10.15
CA ASN A 248 15.51 -0.50 -11.09
C ASN A 248 15.66 0.20 -12.44
N ASN A 249 14.56 0.71 -12.99
CA ASN A 249 14.54 1.45 -14.25
C ASN A 249 15.41 2.71 -14.18
N ARG A 250 15.32 3.47 -13.07
CA ARG A 250 16.14 4.66 -12.85
C ARG A 250 17.63 4.30 -12.86
N ARG A 251 18.04 3.28 -12.09
CA ARG A 251 19.44 2.86 -12.03
C ARG A 251 19.94 2.31 -13.36
N ARG A 252 19.10 1.60 -14.09
CA ARG A 252 19.43 1.11 -15.43
C ARG A 252 19.72 2.28 -16.39
N ILE A 253 18.89 3.31 -16.38
CA ILE A 253 19.11 4.54 -17.18
C ILE A 253 20.37 5.27 -16.71
N GLU A 254 20.57 5.42 -15.40
CA GLU A 254 21.76 6.07 -14.84
C GLU A 254 23.06 5.34 -15.24
N THR A 255 23.00 4.01 -15.34
CA THR A 255 24.17 3.17 -15.62
C THR A 255 24.44 3.00 -17.11
N LEU A 256 23.41 2.70 -17.91
CA LEU A 256 23.57 2.37 -19.34
C LEU A 256 23.28 3.57 -20.26
N GLY A 257 22.74 4.67 -19.72
CA GLY A 257 22.40 5.86 -20.49
C GLY A 257 21.47 5.53 -21.66
N ARG A 258 21.94 5.82 -22.89
CA ARG A 258 21.20 5.55 -24.12
C ARG A 258 20.91 4.06 -24.31
N ASP A 259 21.83 3.19 -23.90
CA ASP A 259 21.73 1.75 -24.14
C ASP A 259 20.69 1.08 -23.23
N ALA A 260 20.15 1.81 -22.24
CA ALA A 260 19.00 1.37 -21.45
C ALA A 260 17.69 1.36 -22.26
N ILE A 261 17.62 2.12 -23.36
CA ILE A 261 16.38 2.41 -24.08
C ILE A 261 16.46 1.86 -25.49
N ASP A 262 15.48 1.05 -25.87
CA ASP A 262 15.24 0.75 -27.28
C ASP A 262 14.75 2.03 -27.97
N MET A 263 15.61 2.63 -28.78
CA MET A 263 15.32 3.88 -29.47
C MET A 263 14.18 3.77 -30.49
N ALA A 264 13.85 2.56 -30.96
CA ALA A 264 12.75 2.37 -31.91
C ALA A 264 11.38 2.36 -31.20
N SER A 265 11.28 1.71 -30.05
CA SER A 265 10.03 1.60 -29.28
C SER A 265 9.89 2.63 -28.15
N GLY A 266 11.00 3.25 -27.74
CA GLY A 266 11.12 4.05 -26.52
C GLY A 266 10.98 3.23 -25.23
N ALA A 267 10.99 1.90 -25.32
CA ALA A 267 10.88 1.03 -24.15
C ALA A 267 12.25 0.88 -23.46
N LEU A 268 12.22 0.63 -22.15
CA LEU A 268 13.41 0.18 -21.44
C LEU A 268 13.67 -1.28 -21.82
N LEU A 269 14.90 -1.55 -22.25
CA LEU A 269 15.41 -2.90 -22.49
C LEU A 269 15.54 -3.67 -21.17
#